data_AF-A0A522WAK2-F1
#
_entry.id   AF-A0A522WAK2-F1
#
_cell.length_a   1.000
_cell.length_b   1.000
_cell.length_c   1.000
_cell.angle_alpha   90.00
_cell.angle_beta   90.00
_cell.angle_gamma   90.00
#
_symmetry.space_group_name_H-M   'P 1'
#
loop_
_entity.id
_entity.type
_entity.pdbx_description
1 polymer ?
#
loop_
_entity_poly.entity_id
_entity_poly.type
_entity_poly.pdbx_seq_one_letter_code
_entity_poly.pdbx_strand_id
1 'polypeptide(L)'
;MTDSVPVTVTVLDMQPVHRGRLLALATVEVEIEGVVFVINGVQLTRITNPKEGTAVDLPRYRDAAGEWRQAITLPAKFIGQ
;
A
#
# COMPACT_ATOMS: atom_id res chain seq x y z
N MET A 1 -7.86 -4.29 -27.48
CA MET A 1 -8.66 -4.99 -26.46
C MET A 1 -7.68 -5.35 -25.37
N THR A 2 -7.74 -4.66 -24.23
CA THR A 2 -6.78 -4.90 -23.13
C THR A 2 -7.29 -6.07 -22.33
N ASP A 3 -6.64 -7.21 -22.44
CA ASP A 3 -6.95 -8.35 -21.60
C ASP A 3 -6.53 -8.02 -20.15
N SER A 4 -7.39 -8.32 -19.19
CA SER A 4 -7.12 -7.99 -17.79
C SER A 4 -7.69 -9.05 -16.87
N VAL A 5 -6.83 -9.58 -16.00
CA VAL A 5 -7.21 -10.53 -14.97
C VAL A 5 -7.62 -9.81 -13.69
N PRO A 6 -8.61 -10.34 -12.95
CA PRO A 6 -8.95 -9.82 -11.63
C PRO A 6 -7.80 -10.06 -10.66
N VAL A 7 -7.68 -9.17 -9.69
CA VAL A 7 -6.74 -9.28 -8.58
C VAL A 7 -7.52 -9.08 -7.30
N THR A 8 -7.36 -10.00 -6.37
CA THR A 8 -7.98 -9.90 -5.05
C THR A 8 -6.95 -9.32 -4.09
N VAL A 9 -7.35 -8.31 -3.32
CA VAL A 9 -6.52 -7.74 -2.26
C VAL A 9 -7.21 -7.94 -0.92
N THR A 10 -6.57 -8.64 0.00
CA THR A 10 -7.11 -8.97 1.32
C THR A 10 -6.22 -8.34 2.38
N VAL A 11 -6.81 -7.60 3.33
CA VAL A 11 -6.06 -7.13 4.50
C VAL A 11 -5.93 -8.29 5.49
N LEU A 12 -4.71 -8.74 5.75
CA LEU A 12 -4.42 -9.84 6.67
C LEU A 12 -4.26 -9.34 8.11
N ASP A 13 -3.56 -8.21 8.27
CA ASP A 13 -3.29 -7.60 9.57
C ASP A 13 -3.24 -6.08 9.45
N MET A 14 -3.56 -5.40 10.55
CA MET A 14 -3.47 -3.95 10.66
C MET A 14 -3.01 -3.55 12.07
N GLN A 15 -1.83 -2.97 12.15
CA GLN A 15 -1.22 -2.48 13.38
C GLN A 15 -1.31 -0.95 13.46
N PRO A 16 -2.07 -0.38 14.42
CA PRO A 16 -2.06 1.06 14.69
C PRO A 16 -0.69 1.52 15.18
N VAL A 17 -0.21 2.65 14.65
CA VAL A 17 1.10 3.26 15.00
C VAL A 17 0.95 4.72 15.47
N HIS A 18 0.03 5.48 14.87
CA HIS A 18 -0.27 6.89 15.20
C HIS A 18 0.97 7.80 15.38
N ARG A 19 1.90 7.77 14.41
CA ARG A 19 3.14 8.56 14.43
C ARG A 19 3.17 9.58 13.29
N GLY A 20 3.04 10.86 13.64
CA GLY A 20 3.00 11.94 12.64
C GLY A 20 1.83 11.73 11.68
N ARG A 21 2.13 11.56 10.39
CA ARG A 21 1.11 11.25 9.37
C ARG A 21 0.77 9.76 9.27
N LEU A 22 1.60 8.85 9.78
CA LEU A 22 1.35 7.41 9.72
C LEU A 22 0.36 6.98 10.80
N LEU A 23 -0.78 6.42 10.40
CA LEU A 23 -1.83 5.96 11.32
C LEU A 23 -1.70 4.48 11.63
N ALA A 24 -1.47 3.66 10.63
CA ALA A 24 -1.34 2.22 10.77
C ALA A 24 -0.40 1.64 9.72
N LEU A 25 0.15 0.48 10.03
CA LEU A 25 0.81 -0.41 9.08
C LEU A 25 -0.09 -1.61 8.85
N ALA A 26 -0.25 -2.00 7.59
CA ALA A 26 -1.03 -3.16 7.20
C ALA A 26 -0.16 -4.18 6.48
N THR A 27 -0.54 -5.44 6.65
CA THR A 27 -0.08 -6.55 5.83
C THR A 27 -1.23 -6.95 4.93
N VAL A 28 -0.99 -6.93 3.62
CA VAL A 28 -2.00 -7.27 2.63
C VAL A 28 -1.56 -8.44 1.78
N GLU A 29 -2.51 -9.29 1.46
CA GLU A 29 -2.39 -10.35 0.48
C GLU A 29 -2.88 -9.84 -0.87
N VAL A 30 -2.17 -10.18 -1.94
CA VAL A 30 -2.54 -9.92 -3.33
C VAL A 30 -2.53 -11.24 -4.06
N GLU A 31 -3.69 -11.67 -4.56
CA GLU A 31 -3.82 -12.88 -5.37
C GLU A 31 -4.01 -12.52 -6.85
N ILE A 32 -3.17 -13.10 -7.71
CA ILE A 32 -3.22 -12.95 -9.16
C ILE A 32 -3.14 -14.35 -9.78
N GLU A 33 -4.22 -14.79 -10.43
CA GLU A 33 -4.29 -16.11 -11.09
C GLU A 33 -3.82 -17.28 -10.20
N GLY A 34 -4.21 -17.26 -8.92
CA GLY A 34 -3.82 -18.28 -7.93
C GLY A 34 -2.41 -18.14 -7.36
N VAL A 35 -1.64 -17.12 -7.79
CA VAL A 35 -0.36 -16.76 -7.19
C VAL A 35 -0.59 -15.71 -6.11
N VAL A 36 -0.19 -16.06 -4.88
CA VAL A 36 -0.38 -15.23 -3.69
C VAL A 36 0.90 -14.49 -3.32
N PHE A 37 0.80 -13.18 -3.18
CA PHE A 37 1.87 -12.30 -2.72
C PHE A 37 1.46 -11.63 -1.41
N VAL A 38 2.35 -11.64 -0.41
CA VAL A 38 2.14 -10.88 0.83
C VAL A 38 3.00 -9.62 0.81
N ILE A 39 2.33 -8.48 0.93
CA ILE A 39 2.95 -7.16 1.01
C ILE A 39 2.88 -6.68 2.46
N ASN A 40 4.06 -6.57 3.07
CA ASN A 40 4.21 -6.07 4.42
C ASN A 40 4.50 -4.57 4.43
N GLY A 41 3.92 -3.85 5.40
CA GLY A 41 4.24 -2.43 5.63
C GLY A 41 3.51 -1.47 4.70
N VAL A 42 2.32 -1.84 4.21
CA VAL A 42 1.39 -0.90 3.58
C VAL A 42 1.00 0.14 4.61
N GLN A 43 0.98 1.41 4.23
CA GLN A 43 0.87 2.52 5.16
C GLN A 43 -0.50 3.17 5.02
N LEU A 44 -1.24 3.27 6.13
CA LEU A 44 -2.40 4.16 6.20
C LEU A 44 -1.92 5.51 6.72
N THR A 45 -2.06 6.58 5.94
CA THR A 45 -1.55 7.91 6.29
C THR A 45 -2.67 8.96 6.33
N ARG A 46 -2.50 10.01 7.14
CA ARG A 46 -3.34 11.22 7.06
C ARG A 46 -2.96 12.01 5.83
N ILE A 47 -3.99 12.42 5.07
CA ILE A 47 -3.85 13.44 4.04
C ILE A 47 -3.59 14.79 4.73
N THR A 48 -2.81 15.66 4.08
CA THR A 48 -2.36 16.94 4.63
C THR A 48 -3.52 17.81 5.11
N ASN A 49 -4.66 17.76 4.43
CA ASN A 49 -5.92 18.29 4.93
C ASN A 49 -6.70 17.15 5.62
N PRO A 50 -6.85 17.16 6.95
CA PRO A 50 -7.54 16.09 7.67
C PRO A 50 -9.03 15.95 7.29
N LYS A 51 -9.63 16.99 6.69
CA LYS A 51 -11.01 16.93 6.17
C LYS A 51 -11.11 16.10 4.88
N GLU A 52 -9.99 15.79 4.24
CA GLU A 52 -9.90 15.00 3.01
C GLU A 52 -9.69 13.50 3.28
N GLY A 53 -9.51 13.09 4.55
CA GLY A 53 -9.51 11.68 4.94
C GLY A 53 -8.12 11.03 5.06
N THR A 54 -8.07 9.75 4.72
CA THR A 54 -6.88 8.89 4.83
C THR A 54 -6.42 8.42 3.46
N ALA A 55 -5.11 8.32 3.27
CA ALA A 55 -4.49 7.73 2.09
C ALA A 55 -3.87 6.36 2.42
N VAL A 56 -3.76 5.51 1.39
CA VAL A 56 -3.06 4.23 1.46
C VAL A 56 -1.82 4.32 0.57
N ASP A 57 -0.65 4.23 1.19
CA ASP A 57 0.64 4.29 0.51
C ASP A 57 1.32 2.91 0.52
N LEU A 58 1.95 2.53 -0.60
CA LEU A 58 2.73 1.30 -0.70
C LEU A 58 4.00 1.38 0.17
N PRO A 59 4.58 0.23 0.57
CA PRO A 59 5.79 0.21 1.39
C PRO A 59 6.92 0.99 0.71
N ARG A 60 7.74 1.67 1.52
CA ARG A 60 8.88 2.46 1.05
C ARG A 60 10.15 2.01 1.73
N TYR A 61 11.27 2.15 1.02
CA TYR A 61 12.61 1.90 1.54
C TYR A 61 13.50 3.11 1.26
N ARG A 62 14.61 3.22 2.01
CA ARG A 62 15.66 4.18 1.70
C ARG A 62 16.65 3.55 0.73
N ASP A 63 16.87 4.18 -0.42
CA ASP A 63 17.89 3.73 -1.36
C ASP A 63 19.31 4.09 -0.87
N ALA A 64 20.33 3.75 -1.66
CA ALA A 64 21.73 4.02 -1.33
C ALA A 64 22.07 5.52 -1.19
N ALA A 65 21.25 6.41 -1.78
CA ALA A 65 21.38 7.86 -1.61
C ALA A 65 20.60 8.38 -0.38
N GLY A 66 19.90 7.48 0.32
CA GLY A 66 19.04 7.84 1.45
C GLY A 66 17.72 8.46 1.00
N GLU A 67 17.29 8.32 -0.25
CA GLU A 67 15.99 8.79 -0.72
C GLU A 67 14.88 7.75 -0.48
N TRP A 68 13.67 8.21 -0.19
CA TRP A 68 12.52 7.31 -0.02
C TRP A 68 11.99 6.85 -1.38
N ARG A 69 12.17 5.57 -1.69
CA ARG A 69 11.64 4.91 -2.89
C ARG A 69 10.50 3.97 -2.55
N GLN A 70 9.59 3.77 -3.50
CA GLN A 70 8.54 2.76 -3.38
C GLN A 70 9.16 1.37 -3.53
N ALA A 71 8.84 0.45 -2.62
CA ALA A 71 9.38 -0.90 -2.62
C ALA A 71 8.70 -1.81 -3.65
N ILE A 72 7.44 -1.52 -3.97
CA ILE A 72 6.61 -2.32 -4.88
C ILE A 72 5.90 -1.37 -5.83
N THR A 73 5.92 -1.64 -7.12
CA THR A 73 5.13 -0.88 -8.10
C THR A 73 3.96 -1.73 -8.56
N LEU A 74 2.75 -1.31 -8.22
CA LEU A 74 1.53 -1.90 -8.76
C LEU A 74 1.05 -1.07 -9.96
N PRO A 75 0.38 -1.68 -10.95
CA PRO A 75 -0.31 -0.94 -12.00
C PRO A 75 -1.28 0.11 -11.42
N ALA A 76 -1.44 1.25 -12.10
CA ALA A 76 -2.19 2.41 -11.60
C ALA A 76 -3.64 2.11 -11.15
N LYS A 77 -4.24 1.02 -11.65
CA LYS A 77 -5.58 0.56 -11.27
C LYS A 77 -5.69 0.01 -9.83
N PHE A 78 -4.58 -0.12 -9.10
CA PHE A 78 -4.53 -0.75 -7.76
C PHE A 78 -4.23 0.22 -6.61
N ILE A 79 -3.92 1.49 -6.91
CA ILE A 79 -3.70 2.50 -5.87
C ILE A 79 -5.06 3.18 -5.63
N GLY A 80 -5.55 3.11 -4.39
CA GLY A 80 -6.89 3.58 -4.03
C GLY A 80 -7.17 5.02 -4.47
N GLN A 81 -8.34 5.24 -5.07
CA GLN A 81 -8.95 6.56 -5.20
C GLN A 81 -9.65 6.94 -3.91
#